data_AF-A0A4U0WLT2-F1
#
_entry.id   AF-A0A4U0WLT2-F1
#
_cell.length_a   1.000
_cell.length_b   1.000
_cell.length_c   1.000
_cell.angle_alpha   90.00
_cell.angle_beta   90.00
_cell.angle_gamma   90.00
#
_symmetry.space_group_name_H-M   'P 1'
#
loop_
_entity.id
_entity.type
_entity.pdbx_description
1 polymer ?
#
loop_
_entity_poly.entity_id
_entity_poly.type
_entity_poly.pdbx_seq_one_letter_code
_entity_poly.pdbx_strand_id
1 'polypeptide(L)'
;MVTRNAAAGVRNTFPFEKLPAELRNMIYHFALSLRGVDTYLKDCITDSRHHYLGVEPRSNTNPLLLLNRQTYLEASSVLYNKPLAISHGLLVGMSLTKIVSSDILHYVSNVTISDVGYNSFGHNHSIVEMLELYARLVDEWIKSHSLQTLQITLQDEVVVKHIKSCWNRDGCGYCDRVRLMMDCLGRLRGVKHVTFTGPFVDSYIEPIKKRMQSPPKSFTDLPGELRNKIYDYVLGFRTINKQIQGYNNSLLLLGVLTLPKRSTPTILLLNRQINQEAMGVLRGKPLVLTNSPRGRDAIFHFISPATLQKLPCVILRIDLTITNATTIDHWQSLADTLSALWAQKHSLVNLHFHLQDGLAASIMQRGGSYPDLCIRQIFEPFKTVRGIDQVTFQGALPECFTSPLKYNMEASLFSGVAIPLQACLNGLHITLQ
;
A
#
# COMPACT_ATOMS: atom_id res chain seq x y z
N MET A 1 37.97 -10.87 -37.53
CA MET A 1 39.40 -10.56 -37.79
C MET A 1 39.87 -9.62 -36.68
N VAL A 2 40.62 -10.13 -35.70
CA VAL A 2 41.12 -9.34 -34.55
C VAL A 2 42.44 -8.68 -34.97
N THR A 3 42.58 -7.37 -34.80
CA THR A 3 43.81 -6.64 -35.17
C THR A 3 44.99 -7.11 -34.32
N ARG A 4 46.22 -7.11 -34.86
CA ARG A 4 47.45 -7.52 -34.14
C ARG A 4 47.61 -6.81 -32.78
N ASN A 5 47.17 -5.56 -32.67
CA ASN A 5 47.19 -4.79 -31.42
C ASN A 5 46.15 -5.27 -30.39
N ALA A 6 44.95 -5.66 -30.81
CA ALA A 6 43.96 -6.25 -29.91
C ALA A 6 44.40 -7.65 -29.43
N ALA A 7 45.07 -8.43 -30.28
CA ALA A 7 45.65 -9.72 -29.90
C ALA A 7 46.83 -9.58 -28.92
N ALA A 8 47.66 -8.53 -29.05
CA ALA A 8 48.72 -8.21 -28.10
C ALA A 8 48.15 -7.72 -26.76
N GLY A 9 47.08 -6.91 -26.78
CA GLY A 9 46.36 -6.48 -25.59
C GLY A 9 45.83 -7.67 -24.77
N VAL A 10 45.16 -8.63 -25.41
CA VAL A 10 44.61 -9.83 -24.74
C VAL A 10 45.70 -10.71 -24.12
N ARG A 11 46.88 -10.82 -24.74
CA ARG A 11 48.01 -11.59 -24.19
C ARG A 11 48.67 -10.92 -22.98
N ASN A 12 48.56 -9.60 -22.88
CA ASN A 12 49.14 -8.81 -21.79
C ASN A 12 48.12 -8.48 -20.69
N THR A 13 46.84 -8.85 -20.84
CA THR A 13 45.82 -8.68 -19.80
C THR A 13 45.94 -9.79 -18.77
N PHE A 14 46.11 -9.40 -17.51
CA PHE A 14 46.13 -10.34 -16.40
C PHE A 14 44.78 -11.08 -16.29
N PRO A 15 44.76 -12.43 -16.30
CA PRO A 15 43.52 -13.20 -16.31
C PRO A 15 42.94 -13.30 -14.89
N PHE A 16 42.38 -12.19 -14.39
CA PHE A 16 41.91 -12.06 -13.01
C PHE A 16 40.92 -13.17 -12.59
N GLU A 17 40.01 -13.58 -13.47
CA GLU A 17 39.03 -14.65 -13.19
C GLU A 17 39.65 -16.06 -13.08
N LYS A 18 40.87 -16.25 -13.61
CA LYS A 18 41.60 -17.52 -13.47
C LYS A 18 42.31 -17.65 -12.12
N LEU A 19 42.37 -16.58 -11.33
CA LEU A 19 42.88 -16.67 -9.97
C LEU A 19 41.97 -17.55 -9.11
N PRO A 20 42.49 -18.29 -8.12
CA PRO A 20 41.68 -18.87 -7.06
C PRO A 20 40.82 -17.82 -6.36
N ALA A 21 39.63 -18.23 -5.90
CA ALA A 21 38.66 -17.32 -5.28
C ALA A 21 39.24 -16.61 -4.03
N GLU A 22 40.13 -17.28 -3.30
CA GLU A 22 40.81 -16.75 -2.12
C GLU A 22 41.65 -15.52 -2.47
N LEU A 23 42.41 -15.59 -3.56
CA LEU A 23 43.25 -14.48 -4.01
C LEU A 23 42.39 -13.32 -4.55
N ARG A 24 41.29 -13.62 -5.26
CA ARG A 24 40.35 -12.58 -5.69
C ARG A 24 39.71 -11.87 -4.49
N ASN A 25 39.30 -12.62 -3.47
CA ASN A 25 38.75 -12.09 -2.23
C ASN A 25 39.74 -11.20 -1.47
N MET A 26 41.03 -11.58 -1.43
CA MET A 26 42.08 -10.73 -0.88
C MET A 26 42.21 -9.41 -1.67
N ILE A 27 42.21 -9.49 -2.99
CA ILE A 27 42.28 -8.29 -3.85
C ILE A 27 41.07 -7.38 -3.60
N TYR A 28 39.85 -7.92 -3.56
CA TYR A 28 38.66 -7.16 -3.19
C TYR A 28 38.79 -6.52 -1.80
N HIS A 29 39.33 -7.26 -0.83
CA HIS A 29 39.52 -6.76 0.52
C HIS A 29 40.44 -5.54 0.56
N PHE A 30 41.52 -5.49 -0.23
CA PHE A 30 42.42 -4.34 -0.26
C PHE A 30 41.91 -3.20 -1.15
N ALA A 31 41.21 -3.51 -2.24
CA ALA A 31 40.77 -2.53 -3.22
C ALA A 31 39.47 -1.80 -2.86
N LEU A 32 38.62 -2.42 -2.04
CA LEU A 32 37.30 -1.89 -1.68
C LEU A 32 37.29 -1.31 -0.26
N SER A 33 36.76 -0.10 -0.12
CA SER A 33 36.69 0.62 1.14
C SER A 33 35.48 1.55 1.17
N LEU A 34 34.85 1.67 2.34
CA LEU A 34 33.80 2.64 2.62
C LEU A 34 34.33 3.91 3.31
N ARG A 35 35.64 4.02 3.56
CA ARG A 35 36.24 5.18 4.24
C ARG A 35 36.04 6.50 3.50
N GLY A 36 35.90 6.46 2.16
CA GLY A 36 35.66 7.65 1.35
C GLY A 36 34.35 8.37 1.67
N VAL A 37 33.38 7.68 2.28
CA VAL A 37 32.11 8.28 2.73
C VAL A 37 32.37 9.33 3.81
N ASP A 38 33.10 8.97 4.85
CA ASP A 38 33.41 9.88 5.96
C ASP A 38 34.31 11.03 5.52
N THR A 39 35.30 10.75 4.66
CA THR A 39 36.15 11.79 4.06
C THR A 39 35.32 12.79 3.27
N TYR A 40 34.38 12.32 2.44
CA TYR A 40 33.52 13.22 1.66
C TYR A 40 32.61 14.08 2.56
N LEU A 41 32.02 13.48 3.59
CA LEU A 41 31.21 14.22 4.57
C LEU A 41 32.04 15.28 5.29
N LYS A 42 33.27 14.93 5.70
CA LYS A 42 34.22 15.87 6.28
C LYS A 42 34.50 17.04 5.34
N ASP A 43 34.88 16.76 4.10
CA ASP A 43 35.22 17.76 3.09
C ASP A 43 34.03 18.70 2.84
N CYS A 44 32.80 18.15 2.77
CA CYS A 44 31.57 18.95 2.65
C CYS A 44 31.35 19.90 3.83
N ILE A 45 31.60 19.44 5.07
CA ILE A 45 31.42 20.27 6.27
C ILE A 45 32.54 21.32 6.37
N THR A 46 33.77 21.02 5.97
CA THR A 46 34.86 21.99 5.96
C THR A 46 34.67 23.05 4.88
N ASP A 47 34.21 22.66 3.68
CA ASP A 47 34.06 23.55 2.53
C ASP A 47 32.77 24.40 2.60
N SER A 48 31.71 23.91 3.24
CA SER A 48 30.47 24.68 3.44
C SER A 48 30.66 25.93 4.31
N ARG A 49 31.77 26.02 5.07
CA ARG A 49 32.20 27.25 5.76
C ARG A 49 32.75 28.33 4.81
N HIS A 50 32.93 28.02 3.52
CA HIS A 50 33.58 28.88 2.52
C HIS A 50 32.79 29.07 1.21
N HIS A 51 31.47 28.79 1.19
CA HIS A 51 30.56 28.80 0.03
C HIS A 51 30.64 27.55 -0.86
N TYR A 52 29.63 26.68 -0.78
CA TYR A 52 29.32 25.73 -1.85
C TYR A 52 27.83 25.68 -2.17
N LEU A 53 27.52 26.11 -3.40
CA LEU A 53 26.35 25.69 -4.17
C LEU A 53 26.82 24.56 -5.11
N GLY A 54 26.30 23.34 -4.93
CA GLY A 54 25.98 22.48 -6.08
C GLY A 54 27.04 21.59 -6.74
N VAL A 55 28.18 21.25 -6.11
CA VAL A 55 28.98 20.13 -6.65
C VAL A 55 28.44 18.81 -6.10
N GLU A 56 27.55 18.19 -6.89
CA GLU A 56 27.11 16.83 -6.61
C GLU A 56 28.32 15.89 -6.53
N PRO A 57 28.35 14.95 -5.57
CA PRO A 57 29.40 13.94 -5.53
C PRO A 57 29.45 13.24 -6.88
N ARG A 58 30.62 13.24 -7.53
CA ARG A 58 30.87 12.29 -8.61
C ARG A 58 30.93 10.91 -7.97
N SER A 59 29.77 10.26 -7.85
CA SER A 59 29.63 8.88 -7.39
C SER A 59 30.35 7.96 -8.38
N ASN A 60 31.67 7.87 -8.23
CA ASN A 60 32.50 6.97 -9.00
C ASN A 60 32.40 5.60 -8.35
N THR A 61 31.52 4.76 -8.89
CA THR A 61 31.50 3.34 -8.55
C THR A 61 32.89 2.75 -8.79
N ASN A 62 33.43 2.02 -7.81
CA ASN A 62 34.74 1.41 -7.95
C ASN A 62 34.77 0.55 -9.23
N PRO A 63 35.77 0.73 -10.13
CA PRO A 63 35.80 0.02 -11.42
C PRO A 63 35.67 -1.49 -11.30
N LEU A 64 36.12 -2.10 -10.19
CA LEU A 64 35.97 -3.54 -9.92
C LEU A 64 34.52 -4.00 -9.90
N LEU A 65 33.60 -3.16 -9.43
CA LEU A 65 32.15 -3.46 -9.40
C LEU A 65 31.50 -3.34 -10.78
N LEU A 66 32.19 -2.75 -11.77
CA LEU A 66 31.67 -2.51 -13.11
C LEU A 66 32.19 -3.51 -14.15
N LEU A 67 33.12 -4.40 -13.79
CA LEU A 67 33.79 -5.28 -14.75
C LEU A 67 32.84 -6.32 -15.37
N ASN A 68 32.27 -7.19 -14.53
CA ASN A 68 31.33 -8.22 -14.94
C ASN A 68 30.51 -8.74 -13.76
N ARG A 69 29.50 -9.57 -14.05
CA ARG A 69 28.55 -10.08 -13.05
C ARG A 69 29.22 -10.92 -11.96
N GLN A 70 30.16 -11.79 -12.31
CA GLN A 70 30.83 -12.64 -11.32
C GLN A 70 31.64 -11.79 -10.34
N THR A 71 32.51 -10.94 -10.88
CA THR A 71 33.34 -10.01 -10.09
C THR A 71 32.46 -9.12 -9.22
N TYR A 72 31.36 -8.60 -9.73
CA TYR A 72 30.41 -7.79 -8.96
C TYR A 72 29.85 -8.58 -7.76
N LEU A 73 29.38 -9.81 -7.95
CA LEU A 73 28.79 -10.61 -6.87
C LEU A 73 29.83 -10.96 -5.78
N GLU A 74 31.04 -11.34 -6.18
CA GLU A 74 32.12 -11.64 -5.22
C GLU A 74 32.57 -10.36 -4.49
N ALA A 75 32.85 -9.28 -5.23
CA ALA A 75 33.32 -8.01 -4.68
C ALA A 75 32.29 -7.32 -3.78
N SER A 76 31.01 -7.29 -4.18
CA SER A 76 29.93 -6.68 -3.39
C SER A 76 29.75 -7.39 -2.05
N SER A 77 29.80 -8.73 -2.02
CA SER A 77 29.76 -9.50 -0.77
C SER A 77 30.93 -9.14 0.16
N VAL A 78 32.12 -8.87 -0.38
CA VAL A 78 33.26 -8.41 0.42
C VAL A 78 33.04 -6.98 0.91
N LEU A 79 32.55 -6.08 0.05
CA LEU A 79 32.26 -4.69 0.38
C LEU A 79 31.22 -4.55 1.51
N TYR A 80 30.14 -5.35 1.48
CA TYR A 80 29.07 -5.31 2.50
C TYR A 80 29.54 -5.77 3.90
N ASN A 81 30.64 -6.50 3.97
CA ASN A 81 31.28 -6.88 5.22
C ASN A 81 32.30 -5.85 5.73
N LYS A 82 32.60 -4.81 4.95
CA LYS A 82 33.47 -3.72 5.40
C LYS A 82 32.74 -2.82 6.39
N PRO A 83 33.41 -2.35 7.45
CA PRO A 83 32.81 -1.42 8.39
C PRO A 83 32.59 -0.05 7.71
N LEU A 84 31.40 0.50 7.88
CA LEU A 84 31.08 1.88 7.55
C LEU A 84 31.28 2.72 8.81
N ALA A 85 32.32 3.55 8.82
CA ALA A 85 32.55 4.53 9.88
C ALA A 85 32.08 5.90 9.40
N ILE A 86 31.31 6.60 10.21
CA ILE A 86 30.84 7.97 9.94
C ILE A 86 31.12 8.80 11.19
N SER A 87 31.98 9.81 11.05
CA SER A 87 32.42 10.69 12.13
C SER A 87 31.90 12.12 11.95
N HIS A 88 31.26 12.37 10.81
CA HIS A 88 30.75 13.67 10.36
C HIS A 88 29.30 13.51 9.91
N GLY A 89 28.49 14.51 10.17
CA GLY A 89 27.05 14.53 9.91
C GLY A 89 26.73 14.96 8.48
N LEU A 90 25.45 15.16 8.22
CA LEU A 90 24.93 15.44 6.90
C LEU A 90 24.40 16.87 6.84
N LEU A 91 24.87 17.66 5.87
CA LEU A 91 24.33 19.00 5.65
C LEU A 91 22.83 18.94 5.36
N VAL A 92 22.08 19.88 5.96
CA VAL A 92 20.62 19.94 5.81
C VAL A 92 20.24 20.07 4.32
N GLY A 93 19.36 19.19 3.86
CA GLY A 93 18.92 19.14 2.46
C GLY A 93 19.81 18.31 1.53
N MET A 94 20.96 17.83 2.00
CA MET A 94 21.78 16.88 1.24
C MET A 94 21.17 15.48 1.31
N SER A 95 21.12 14.78 0.17
CA SER A 95 20.61 13.41 0.12
C SER A 95 21.75 12.43 0.43
N LEU A 96 21.60 11.64 1.49
CA LEU A 96 22.55 10.57 1.84
C LEU A 96 22.76 9.59 0.68
N THR A 97 21.70 9.29 -0.08
CA THR A 97 21.74 8.37 -1.22
C THR A 97 22.60 8.85 -2.39
N LYS A 98 22.93 10.15 -2.44
CA LYS A 98 23.90 10.70 -3.42
C LYS A 98 25.34 10.42 -3.00
N ILE A 99 25.59 10.18 -1.72
CA ILE A 99 26.92 9.92 -1.15
C ILE A 99 27.16 8.41 -1.07
N VAL A 100 26.17 7.66 -0.61
CA VAL A 100 26.21 6.20 -0.45
C VAL A 100 24.95 5.61 -1.05
N SER A 101 25.09 4.64 -1.95
CA SER A 101 23.91 4.00 -2.55
C SER A 101 23.05 3.30 -1.48
N SER A 102 21.73 3.30 -1.67
CA SER A 102 20.81 2.60 -0.78
C SER A 102 21.15 1.11 -0.65
N ASP A 103 21.65 0.47 -1.70
CA ASP A 103 22.07 -0.94 -1.65
C ASP A 103 23.20 -1.16 -0.64
N ILE A 104 24.23 -0.29 -0.61
CA ILE A 104 25.30 -0.40 0.37
C ILE A 104 24.73 -0.22 1.79
N LEU A 105 23.84 0.75 1.99
CA LEU A 105 23.21 0.99 3.29
C LEU A 105 22.33 -0.18 3.74
N HIS A 106 21.63 -0.86 2.82
CA HIS A 106 20.80 -2.02 3.13
C HIS A 106 21.61 -3.28 3.47
N TYR A 107 22.79 -3.47 2.86
CA TYR A 107 23.58 -4.70 3.04
C TYR A 107 24.77 -4.57 3.99
N VAL A 108 25.17 -3.35 4.37
CA VAL A 108 26.25 -3.17 5.35
C VAL A 108 25.91 -3.84 6.67
N SER A 109 26.87 -4.59 7.20
CA SER A 109 26.70 -5.38 8.43
C SER A 109 27.20 -4.64 9.67
N ASN A 110 28.21 -3.78 9.53
CA ASN A 110 28.88 -3.14 10.67
C ASN A 110 28.96 -1.63 10.44
N VAL A 111 28.30 -0.86 11.31
CA VAL A 111 28.28 0.60 11.22
C VAL A 111 28.72 1.20 12.54
N THR A 112 29.65 2.14 12.46
CA THR A 112 30.12 2.94 13.59
C THR A 112 29.85 4.41 13.30
N ILE A 113 29.06 5.05 14.15
CA ILE A 113 28.81 6.49 14.09
C ILE A 113 29.51 7.13 15.30
N SER A 114 30.32 8.15 15.05
CA SER A 114 31.04 8.88 16.10
C SER A 114 30.92 10.39 15.92
N ASP A 115 31.22 11.14 16.97
CA ASP A 115 31.34 12.60 16.95
C ASP A 115 32.81 13.09 16.95
N VAL A 116 33.78 12.18 16.83
CA VAL A 116 35.23 12.50 16.93
C VAL A 116 35.71 13.45 15.82
N GLY A 117 35.04 13.46 14.66
CA GLY A 117 35.34 14.39 13.57
C GLY A 117 34.97 15.85 13.87
N TYR A 118 34.17 16.09 14.91
CA TYR A 118 33.63 17.39 15.27
C TYR A 118 34.51 18.16 16.27
N ASN A 119 35.76 18.45 15.91
CA ASN A 119 36.65 19.29 16.73
C ASN A 119 36.22 20.77 16.85
N SER A 120 34.97 21.12 16.60
CA SER A 120 34.46 22.49 16.72
C SER A 120 32.94 22.53 17.00
N PHE A 121 32.52 22.10 18.19
CA PHE A 121 31.23 22.50 18.77
C PHE A 121 31.24 23.97 19.21
N GLY A 122 31.63 24.87 18.30
CA GLY A 122 31.51 26.31 18.48
C GLY A 122 30.12 26.84 18.14
N HIS A 123 29.35 26.15 17.30
CA HIS A 123 28.07 26.64 16.77
C HIS A 123 27.01 25.52 16.66
N ASN A 124 25.74 25.87 16.93
CA ASN A 124 24.54 25.01 16.93
C ASN A 124 24.27 24.18 15.65
N HIS A 125 25.06 24.36 14.59
CA HIS A 125 24.88 23.71 13.29
C HIS A 125 25.32 22.23 13.28
N SER A 126 26.35 21.85 14.05
CA SER A 126 26.92 20.50 14.03
C SER A 126 25.96 19.39 14.49
N ILE A 127 25.18 19.64 15.56
CA ILE A 127 24.22 18.65 16.06
C ILE A 127 23.00 18.51 15.13
N VAL A 128 22.64 19.56 14.38
CA VAL A 128 21.56 19.47 13.39
C VAL A 128 21.97 18.55 12.26
N GLU A 129 23.22 18.68 11.80
CA GLU A 129 23.78 17.83 10.73
C GLU A 129 23.85 16.36 11.17
N MET A 130 24.23 16.11 12.42
CA MET A 130 24.17 14.76 13.00
C MET A 130 22.74 14.23 13.02
N LEU A 131 21.78 15.01 13.54
CA LEU A 131 20.38 14.59 13.59
C LEU A 131 19.84 14.27 12.20
N GLU A 132 20.15 15.09 11.20
CA GLU A 132 19.77 14.85 9.80
C GLU A 132 20.37 13.53 9.29
N LEU A 133 21.66 13.27 9.55
CA LEU A 133 22.30 12.00 9.19
C LEU A 133 21.56 10.81 9.80
N TYR A 134 21.28 10.84 11.11
CA TYR A 134 20.57 9.75 11.80
C TYR A 134 19.16 9.54 11.23
N ALA A 135 18.41 10.62 11.01
CA ALA A 135 17.08 10.54 10.44
C ALA A 135 17.10 9.87 9.05
N ARG A 136 18.03 10.26 8.18
CA ARG A 136 18.17 9.67 6.84
C ARG A 136 18.64 8.22 6.86
N LEU A 137 19.62 7.88 7.70
CA LEU A 137 20.09 6.50 7.86
C LEU A 137 18.95 5.59 8.34
N VAL A 138 18.22 6.03 9.36
CA VAL A 138 17.08 5.30 9.92
C VAL A 138 15.98 5.12 8.86
N ASP A 139 15.64 6.16 8.09
CA ASP A 139 14.61 6.07 7.07
C ASP A 139 14.98 5.09 5.93
N GLU A 140 16.25 4.96 5.57
CA GLU A 140 16.70 3.90 4.65
C GLU A 140 16.66 2.52 5.32
N TRP A 141 17.20 2.38 6.52
CA TRP A 141 17.29 1.08 7.20
C TRP A 141 15.94 0.50 7.61
N ILE A 142 14.92 1.31 7.92
CA ILE A 142 13.57 0.82 8.20
C ILE A 142 12.98 0.06 7.01
N LYS A 143 13.35 0.42 5.77
CA LYS A 143 12.88 -0.27 4.57
C LYS A 143 13.50 -1.66 4.49
N SER A 144 14.81 -1.76 4.71
CA SER A 144 15.56 -3.01 4.73
C SER A 144 16.96 -2.76 5.29
N HIS A 145 17.47 -3.68 6.12
CA HIS A 145 18.88 -3.63 6.54
C HIS A 145 19.43 -5.02 6.91
N SER A 146 20.75 -5.16 6.84
CA SER A 146 21.49 -6.37 7.23
C SER A 146 22.43 -6.11 8.43
N LEU A 147 22.20 -5.01 9.16
CA LEU A 147 23.00 -4.60 10.31
C LEU A 147 23.13 -5.72 11.35
N GLN A 148 24.37 -6.11 11.60
CA GLN A 148 24.76 -6.99 12.70
C GLN A 148 25.25 -6.17 13.89
N THR A 149 26.09 -5.16 13.64
CA THR A 149 26.61 -4.27 14.68
C THR A 149 26.32 -2.82 14.34
N LEU A 150 25.79 -2.10 15.33
CA LEU A 150 25.66 -0.64 15.29
C LEU A 150 26.29 -0.06 16.54
N GLN A 151 27.38 0.68 16.36
CA GLN A 151 28.06 1.37 17.44
C GLN A 151 27.86 2.87 17.30
N ILE A 152 27.41 3.51 18.38
CA ILE A 152 27.23 4.95 18.46
C ILE A 152 28.10 5.48 19.58
N THR A 153 29.01 6.40 19.24
CA THR A 153 29.99 6.94 20.16
C THR A 153 29.84 8.46 20.25
N LEU A 154 29.67 8.97 21.47
CA LEU A 154 29.66 10.40 21.78
C LEU A 154 30.79 10.69 22.78
N GLN A 155 31.83 11.37 22.32
CA GLN A 155 33.05 11.68 23.06
C GLN A 155 33.37 13.17 23.11
N ASP A 156 32.70 14.01 22.32
CA ASP A 156 32.98 15.45 22.34
C ASP A 156 32.68 16.08 23.71
N GLU A 157 33.60 16.92 24.17
CA GLU A 157 33.56 17.50 25.52
C GLU A 157 32.33 18.38 25.76
N VAL A 158 31.86 19.09 24.73
CA VAL A 158 30.69 19.97 24.80
C VAL A 158 29.42 19.13 24.86
N VAL A 159 29.30 18.09 24.04
CA VAL A 159 28.22 17.08 24.12
C VAL A 159 28.16 16.50 25.53
N VAL A 160 29.31 16.04 26.04
CA VAL A 160 29.43 15.42 27.36
C VAL A 160 29.01 16.35 28.47
N LYS A 161 29.45 17.61 28.43
CA LYS A 161 29.08 18.62 29.42
C LYS A 161 27.57 18.87 29.40
N HIS A 162 26.97 19.10 28.23
CA HIS A 162 25.54 19.38 28.10
C HIS A 162 24.66 18.22 28.56
N ILE A 163 25.00 16.98 28.17
CA ILE A 163 24.21 15.81 28.60
C ILE A 163 24.33 15.66 30.12
N LYS A 164 25.53 15.77 30.70
CA LYS A 164 25.70 15.65 32.17
C LYS A 164 24.99 16.75 32.96
N SER A 165 25.02 18.00 32.50
CA SER A 165 24.49 19.14 33.27
C SER A 165 23.02 19.45 33.01
N CYS A 166 22.50 19.11 31.82
CA CYS A 166 21.20 19.59 31.35
C CYS A 166 20.19 18.50 31.00
N TRP A 167 20.52 17.20 31.13
CA TRP A 167 19.61 16.11 30.73
C TRP A 167 18.22 16.15 31.38
N ASN A 168 18.12 16.60 32.63
CA ASN A 168 16.85 16.70 33.36
C ASN A 168 16.27 18.12 33.37
N ARG A 169 16.86 19.06 32.62
CA ARG A 169 16.36 20.44 32.53
C ARG A 169 15.54 20.61 31.26
N ASP A 170 14.35 21.20 31.41
CA ASP A 170 13.54 21.60 30.28
C ASP A 170 14.16 22.80 29.55
N GLY A 171 14.01 22.86 28.23
CA GLY A 171 14.50 23.97 27.40
C GLY A 171 15.96 23.87 26.95
N CYS A 172 16.66 22.76 27.21
CA CYS A 172 17.95 22.51 26.61
C CYS A 172 17.80 21.93 25.20
N GLY A 173 17.75 22.80 24.19
CA GLY A 173 17.60 22.39 22.79
C GLY A 173 18.65 21.39 22.29
N TYR A 174 19.79 21.30 22.98
CA TYR A 174 20.80 20.28 22.73
C TYR A 174 20.35 18.87 23.17
N CYS A 175 19.89 18.74 24.42
CA CYS A 175 19.38 17.48 24.96
C CYS A 175 18.13 17.04 24.21
N ASP A 176 17.27 17.99 23.81
CA ASP A 176 16.08 17.71 23.00
C ASP A 176 16.46 17.06 21.66
N ARG A 177 17.49 17.56 20.98
CA ARG A 177 17.99 16.98 19.73
C ARG A 177 18.61 15.60 19.92
N VAL A 178 19.34 15.37 21.00
CA VAL A 178 19.85 14.03 21.34
C VAL A 178 18.68 13.06 21.60
N ARG A 179 17.63 13.49 22.31
CA ARG A 179 16.43 12.66 22.51
C ARG A 179 15.74 12.33 21.18
N LEU A 180 15.57 13.32 20.30
CA LEU A 180 15.02 13.11 18.96
C LEU A 180 15.86 12.10 18.14
N MET A 181 17.18 12.24 18.16
CA MET A 181 18.11 11.30 17.51
C MET A 181 17.90 9.87 18.04
N MET A 182 17.82 9.72 19.35
CA MET A 182 17.60 8.44 20.00
C MET A 182 16.21 7.85 19.69
N ASP A 183 15.18 8.69 19.60
CA ASP A 183 13.82 8.28 19.21
C ASP A 183 13.78 7.80 17.74
N CYS A 184 14.51 8.46 16.84
CA CYS A 184 14.73 7.98 15.48
C CYS A 184 15.35 6.58 15.48
N LEU A 185 16.44 6.39 16.22
CA LEU A 185 17.11 5.09 16.35
C LEU A 185 16.18 4.00 16.92
N GLY A 186 15.31 4.36 17.87
CA GLY A 186 14.31 3.45 18.44
C GLY A 186 13.28 2.92 17.44
N ARG A 187 13.21 3.47 16.22
CA ARG A 187 12.37 2.92 15.14
C ARG A 187 13.00 1.65 14.53
N LEU A 188 14.31 1.49 14.62
CA LEU A 188 15.03 0.31 14.11
C LEU A 188 14.72 -0.93 14.94
N ARG A 189 14.82 -2.11 14.30
CA ARG A 189 14.60 -3.43 14.91
C ARG A 189 15.45 -4.47 14.18
N GLY A 190 15.82 -5.55 14.86
CA GLY A 190 16.56 -6.66 14.27
C GLY A 190 18.07 -6.45 14.17
N VAL A 191 18.63 -5.47 14.87
CA VAL A 191 20.10 -5.29 14.95
C VAL A 191 20.67 -6.24 16.01
N LYS A 192 21.62 -7.11 15.67
CA LYS A 192 22.11 -8.13 16.63
C LYS A 192 22.81 -7.52 17.84
N HIS A 193 23.68 -6.55 17.61
CA HIS A 193 24.49 -5.91 18.66
C HIS A 193 24.44 -4.39 18.50
N VAL A 194 24.07 -3.71 19.58
CA VAL A 194 23.97 -2.25 19.62
C VAL A 194 24.77 -1.77 20.83
N THR A 195 25.74 -0.89 20.57
CA THR A 195 26.63 -0.36 21.59
C THR A 195 26.56 1.16 21.60
N PHE A 196 26.26 1.72 22.77
CA PHE A 196 26.32 3.15 23.02
C PHE A 196 27.53 3.43 23.92
N THR A 197 28.44 4.28 23.46
CA THR A 197 29.64 4.68 24.21
C THR A 197 29.61 6.18 24.40
N GLY A 198 29.60 6.67 25.63
CA GLY A 198 29.56 8.10 25.90
C GLY A 198 28.74 8.46 27.14
N PRO A 199 28.40 9.75 27.32
CA PRO A 199 27.70 10.30 28.48
C PRO A 199 26.19 9.99 28.45
N PHE A 200 25.79 8.84 27.94
CA PHE A 200 24.39 8.47 27.81
C PHE A 200 23.77 8.15 29.18
N VAL A 201 22.47 8.42 29.32
CA VAL A 201 21.72 8.09 30.53
C VAL A 201 21.12 6.69 30.37
N ASP A 202 21.58 5.74 31.19
CA ASP A 202 21.22 4.31 31.12
C ASP A 202 19.71 4.07 31.09
N SER A 203 18.96 4.81 31.92
CA SER A 203 17.50 4.71 32.00
C SER A 203 16.79 5.05 30.68
N TYR A 204 17.44 5.83 29.82
CA TYR A 204 16.91 6.22 28.51
C TYR A 204 17.39 5.30 27.38
N ILE A 205 18.66 4.89 27.40
CA ILE A 205 19.24 4.09 26.32
C ILE A 205 18.84 2.62 26.36
N GLU A 206 18.67 2.02 27.54
CA GLU A 206 18.40 0.59 27.66
C GLU A 206 17.06 0.19 27.02
N PRO A 207 15.95 0.94 27.19
CA PRO A 207 14.72 0.69 26.44
C PRO A 207 14.89 0.75 24.92
N ILE A 208 15.67 1.72 24.43
CA ILE A 208 15.91 1.93 22.99
C ILE A 208 16.77 0.81 22.43
N LYS A 209 17.87 0.48 23.10
CA LYS A 209 18.76 -0.64 22.77
C LYS A 209 18.00 -1.96 22.72
N LYS A 210 17.19 -2.27 23.74
CA LYS A 210 16.33 -3.45 23.78
C LYS A 210 15.35 -3.47 22.61
N ARG A 211 14.78 -2.33 22.24
CA ARG A 211 13.88 -2.21 21.09
C ARG A 211 14.59 -2.44 19.76
N MET A 212 15.77 -1.87 19.57
CA MET A 212 16.59 -2.06 18.36
C MET A 212 17.05 -3.50 18.16
N GLN A 213 17.32 -4.20 19.26
CA GLN A 213 17.70 -5.62 19.26
C GLN A 213 16.51 -6.59 19.16
N SER A 214 15.29 -6.10 19.40
CA SER A 214 14.08 -6.92 19.26
C SER A 214 13.83 -7.28 17.79
N PRO A 215 13.20 -8.43 17.49
CA PRO A 215 12.91 -8.81 16.12
C PRO A 215 12.02 -7.76 15.42
N PRO A 216 12.16 -7.62 14.08
CA PRO A 216 11.31 -6.75 13.30
C PRO A 216 9.85 -7.16 13.48
N LYS A 217 8.96 -6.17 13.65
CA LYS A 217 7.53 -6.40 13.72
C LYS A 217 6.93 -6.16 12.35
N SER A 218 6.33 -7.22 11.82
CA SER A 218 5.56 -7.23 10.60
C SER A 218 4.10 -6.84 10.86
N PHE A 219 3.36 -6.56 9.79
CA PHE A 219 1.92 -6.32 9.86
C PHE A 219 1.16 -7.50 10.50
N THR A 220 1.63 -8.74 10.28
CA THR A 220 1.03 -9.96 10.83
C THR A 220 1.26 -10.13 12.34
N ASP A 221 2.16 -9.35 12.95
CA ASP A 221 2.37 -9.34 14.40
C ASP A 221 1.38 -8.44 15.15
N LEU A 222 0.60 -7.61 14.43
CA LEU A 222 -0.49 -6.84 15.02
C LEU A 222 -1.61 -7.78 15.47
N PRO A 223 -2.31 -7.54 16.59
CA PRO A 223 -3.51 -8.29 16.95
C PRO A 223 -4.54 -8.34 15.81
N GLY A 224 -5.21 -9.49 15.65
CA GLY A 224 -6.19 -9.69 14.57
C GLY A 224 -7.29 -8.63 14.53
N GLU A 225 -7.71 -8.12 15.70
CA GLU A 225 -8.69 -7.03 15.80
C GLU A 225 -8.21 -5.73 15.13
N LEU A 226 -6.94 -5.37 15.33
CA LEU A 226 -6.37 -4.17 14.69
C LEU A 226 -6.21 -4.39 13.20
N ARG A 227 -5.77 -5.59 12.77
CA ARG A 227 -5.69 -5.92 11.34
C ARG A 227 -7.06 -5.84 10.68
N ASN A 228 -8.11 -6.37 11.32
CA ASN A 228 -9.48 -6.30 10.83
C ASN A 228 -10.00 -4.87 10.69
N LYS A 229 -9.68 -3.96 11.64
CA LYS A 229 -10.00 -2.53 11.51
C LYS A 229 -9.30 -1.88 10.31
N ILE A 230 -8.04 -2.24 10.06
CA ILE A 230 -7.28 -1.75 8.91
C ILE A 230 -7.89 -2.29 7.61
N TYR A 231 -8.21 -3.59 7.55
CA TYR A 231 -8.90 -4.19 6.42
C TYR A 231 -10.24 -3.52 6.17
N ASP A 232 -11.02 -3.27 7.22
CA ASP A 232 -12.30 -2.58 7.12
C ASP A 232 -12.14 -1.16 6.54
N TYR A 233 -11.14 -0.41 6.97
CA TYR A 233 -10.90 0.93 6.43
C TYR A 233 -10.48 0.92 4.96
N VAL A 234 -9.57 0.02 4.58
CA VAL A 234 -8.93 0.01 3.25
C VAL A 234 -9.77 -0.72 2.19
N LEU A 235 -10.54 -1.74 2.59
CA LEU A 235 -11.34 -2.54 1.68
C LEU A 235 -12.79 -2.10 1.67
N GLY A 236 -13.33 -1.93 0.47
CA GLY A 236 -14.76 -1.72 0.28
C GLY A 236 -15.14 -1.61 -1.18
N PHE A 237 -16.44 -1.74 -1.44
CA PHE A 237 -17.01 -1.67 -2.79
C PHE A 237 -17.36 -0.25 -3.23
N ARG A 238 -17.10 0.77 -2.40
CA ARG A 238 -17.50 2.16 -2.66
C ARG A 238 -16.93 2.74 -3.95
N THR A 239 -15.73 2.27 -4.35
CA THR A 239 -15.07 2.67 -5.59
C THR A 239 -15.83 2.22 -6.83
N ILE A 240 -16.63 1.13 -6.77
CA ILE A 240 -17.40 0.62 -7.91
C ILE A 240 -18.43 1.66 -8.37
N ASN A 241 -19.24 2.21 -7.46
CA ASN A 241 -20.24 3.23 -7.84
C ASN A 241 -19.60 4.48 -8.45
N LYS A 242 -18.44 4.92 -7.91
CA LYS A 242 -17.69 6.06 -8.46
C LYS A 242 -17.19 5.78 -9.87
N GLN A 243 -16.68 4.57 -10.11
CA GLN A 243 -16.22 4.15 -11.44
C GLN A 243 -17.38 4.02 -12.43
N ILE A 244 -18.52 3.46 -12.02
CA ILE A 244 -19.73 3.39 -12.86
C ILE A 244 -20.21 4.80 -13.23
N GLN A 245 -20.24 5.72 -12.26
CA GLN A 245 -20.63 7.11 -12.51
C GLN A 245 -19.66 7.80 -13.46
N GLY A 246 -18.34 7.63 -13.27
CA GLY A 246 -17.33 8.15 -14.18
C GLY A 246 -17.50 7.63 -15.60
N TYR A 247 -17.71 6.31 -15.75
CA TYR A 247 -17.97 5.67 -17.05
C TYR A 247 -19.23 6.24 -17.73
N ASN A 248 -20.35 6.35 -16.99
CA ASN A 248 -21.59 6.90 -17.51
C ASN A 248 -21.43 8.36 -17.96
N ASN A 249 -20.70 9.18 -17.20
CA ASN A 249 -20.42 10.58 -17.53
C ASN A 249 -19.50 10.72 -18.75
N SER A 250 -18.46 9.91 -18.85
CA SER A 250 -17.54 9.92 -20.01
C SER A 250 -18.26 9.53 -21.30
N LEU A 251 -19.15 8.53 -21.24
CA LEU A 251 -19.96 8.15 -22.40
C LEU A 251 -20.88 9.28 -22.85
N LEU A 252 -21.51 10.00 -21.91
CA LEU A 252 -22.37 11.14 -22.19
C LEU A 252 -21.63 12.33 -22.81
N LEU A 253 -20.48 12.68 -22.25
CA LEU A 253 -19.77 13.92 -22.60
C LEU A 253 -18.88 13.77 -23.83
N LEU A 254 -18.27 12.61 -24.02
CA LEU A 254 -17.21 12.42 -25.01
C LEU A 254 -17.54 11.38 -26.08
N GLY A 255 -18.58 10.55 -25.89
CA GLY A 255 -18.83 9.39 -26.77
C GLY A 255 -17.72 8.34 -26.75
N VAL A 256 -16.72 8.47 -25.87
CA VAL A 256 -15.57 7.58 -25.77
C VAL A 256 -15.76 6.60 -24.62
N LEU A 257 -15.65 5.31 -24.94
CA LEU A 257 -15.64 4.20 -23.99
C LEU A 257 -14.28 4.09 -23.31
N THR A 258 -14.10 4.78 -22.17
CA THR A 258 -12.97 4.52 -21.28
C THR A 258 -13.38 3.47 -20.25
N LEU A 259 -13.08 2.20 -20.54
CA LEU A 259 -13.31 1.13 -19.59
C LEU A 259 -12.34 1.25 -18.41
N PRO A 260 -12.80 1.15 -17.15
CA PRO A 260 -11.89 1.14 -16.02
C PRO A 260 -11.01 -0.11 -16.08
N LYS A 261 -9.72 0.06 -15.78
CA LYS A 261 -8.83 -1.08 -15.53
C LYS A 261 -9.25 -1.72 -14.22
N ARG A 262 -9.71 -2.98 -14.26
CA ARG A 262 -9.93 -3.79 -13.05
C ARG A 262 -8.60 -3.87 -12.30
N SER A 263 -8.57 -3.33 -11.08
CA SER A 263 -7.44 -3.49 -10.18
C SER A 263 -7.88 -4.26 -8.95
N THR A 264 -7.05 -5.22 -8.55
CA THR A 264 -7.22 -5.88 -7.25
C THR A 264 -6.60 -4.97 -6.20
N PRO A 265 -7.29 -4.67 -5.08
CA PRO A 265 -6.71 -3.91 -3.99
C PRO A 265 -5.35 -4.48 -3.58
N THR A 266 -4.32 -3.64 -3.53
CA THR A 266 -2.92 -4.08 -3.31
C THR A 266 -2.76 -4.92 -2.04
N ILE A 267 -3.57 -4.64 -1.01
CA ILE A 267 -3.56 -5.40 0.25
C ILE A 267 -3.89 -6.89 0.05
N LEU A 268 -4.75 -7.22 -0.92
CA LEU A 268 -5.09 -8.61 -1.25
C LEU A 268 -3.97 -9.33 -2.03
N LEU A 269 -2.98 -8.59 -2.52
CA LEU A 269 -1.84 -9.10 -3.29
C LEU A 269 -0.58 -9.30 -2.44
N LEU A 270 -0.58 -8.89 -1.16
CA LEU A 270 0.61 -8.91 -0.32
C LEU A 270 1.07 -10.33 0.06
N ASN A 271 0.20 -11.12 0.70
CA ASN A 271 0.48 -12.51 1.02
C ASN A 271 -0.82 -13.32 1.20
N ARG A 272 -0.70 -14.64 1.30
CA ARG A 272 -1.85 -15.56 1.42
C ARG A 272 -2.63 -15.36 2.72
N GLN A 273 -1.96 -15.11 3.84
CA GLN A 273 -2.61 -14.91 5.14
C GLN A 273 -3.47 -13.64 5.14
N ILE A 274 -2.88 -12.50 4.76
CA ILE A 274 -3.56 -11.21 4.63
C ILE A 274 -4.72 -11.33 3.66
N ASN A 275 -4.54 -12.02 2.53
CA ASN A 275 -5.64 -12.25 1.59
C ASN A 275 -6.81 -12.99 2.26
N GLN A 276 -6.56 -14.09 2.97
CA GLN A 276 -7.61 -14.87 3.63
C GLN A 276 -8.34 -14.05 4.71
N GLU A 277 -7.60 -13.37 5.59
CA GLU A 277 -8.19 -12.54 6.65
C GLU A 277 -9.00 -11.38 6.06
N ALA A 278 -8.41 -10.64 5.12
CA ALA A 278 -9.00 -9.45 4.54
C ALA A 278 -10.20 -9.77 3.61
N MET A 279 -10.17 -10.92 2.93
CA MET A 279 -11.33 -11.42 2.17
C MET A 279 -12.50 -11.77 3.09
N GLY A 280 -12.25 -12.27 4.30
CA GLY A 280 -13.29 -12.47 5.31
C GLY A 280 -13.99 -11.16 5.66
N VAL A 281 -13.21 -10.10 5.93
CA VAL A 281 -13.74 -8.76 6.20
C VAL A 281 -14.49 -8.18 4.99
N LEU A 282 -13.93 -8.29 3.78
CA LEU A 282 -14.56 -7.78 2.56
C LEU A 282 -15.90 -8.47 2.27
N ARG A 283 -15.99 -9.80 2.46
CA ARG A 283 -17.23 -10.55 2.28
C ARG A 283 -18.30 -10.17 3.30
N GLY A 284 -17.91 -9.73 4.50
CA GLY A 284 -18.84 -9.19 5.49
C GLY A 284 -19.48 -7.86 5.09
N LYS A 285 -18.99 -7.20 4.04
CA LYS A 285 -19.52 -5.90 3.58
C LYS A 285 -20.57 -6.07 2.49
N PRO A 286 -21.69 -5.33 2.54
CA PRO A 286 -22.65 -5.31 1.45
C PRO A 286 -22.04 -4.62 0.22
N LEU A 287 -22.25 -5.20 -0.95
CA LEU A 287 -22.10 -4.48 -2.21
C LEU A 287 -23.35 -3.62 -2.41
N VAL A 288 -23.20 -2.30 -2.32
CA VAL A 288 -24.29 -1.36 -2.60
C VAL A 288 -24.11 -0.84 -4.02
N LEU A 289 -25.05 -1.09 -4.91
CA LEU A 289 -25.11 -0.51 -6.25
C LEU A 289 -26.14 0.62 -6.25
N THR A 290 -25.69 1.84 -6.48
CA THR A 290 -26.56 3.04 -6.60
C THR A 290 -26.68 3.53 -8.03
N ASN A 291 -25.79 3.07 -8.90
CA ASN A 291 -25.74 3.45 -10.30
C ASN A 291 -25.72 2.19 -11.16
N SER A 292 -26.52 2.16 -12.23
CA SER A 292 -26.44 1.12 -13.26
C SER A 292 -25.42 1.51 -14.33
N PRO A 293 -24.47 0.63 -14.69
CA PRO A 293 -23.58 0.87 -15.83
C PRO A 293 -24.37 0.77 -17.14
N ARG A 294 -23.96 1.56 -18.15
CA ARG A 294 -24.59 1.52 -19.47
C ARG A 294 -24.11 0.31 -20.28
N GLY A 295 -25.05 -0.42 -20.87
CA GLY A 295 -24.80 -1.54 -21.76
C GLY A 295 -24.91 -2.91 -21.10
N ARG A 296 -25.19 -3.93 -21.91
CA ARG A 296 -25.30 -5.32 -21.47
C ARG A 296 -23.96 -5.80 -20.93
N ASP A 297 -24.00 -6.51 -19.80
CA ASP A 297 -22.84 -7.07 -19.11
C ASP A 297 -21.77 -6.05 -18.66
N ALA A 298 -22.08 -4.75 -18.73
CA ALA A 298 -21.13 -3.70 -18.42
C ALA A 298 -20.67 -3.71 -16.95
N ILE A 299 -21.51 -4.23 -16.04
CA ILE A 299 -21.15 -4.45 -14.63
C ILE A 299 -19.89 -5.29 -14.48
N PHE A 300 -19.65 -6.22 -15.40
CA PHE A 300 -18.47 -7.05 -15.33
C PHE A 300 -17.20 -6.24 -15.49
N HIS A 301 -17.18 -5.11 -16.21
CA HIS A 301 -15.98 -4.27 -16.29
C HIS A 301 -15.53 -3.73 -14.92
N PHE A 302 -16.43 -3.62 -13.95
CA PHE A 302 -16.14 -3.09 -12.61
C PHE A 302 -15.90 -4.19 -11.57
N ILE A 303 -16.60 -5.32 -11.70
CA ILE A 303 -16.52 -6.43 -10.75
C ILE A 303 -16.61 -7.77 -11.50
N SER A 304 -15.75 -8.74 -11.17
CA SER A 304 -15.77 -10.01 -11.88
C SER A 304 -17.03 -10.83 -11.55
N PRO A 305 -17.53 -11.66 -12.49
CA PRO A 305 -18.65 -12.56 -12.22
C PRO A 305 -18.40 -13.46 -11.01
N ALA A 306 -17.19 -14.02 -10.90
CA ALA A 306 -16.80 -14.88 -9.79
C ALA A 306 -16.82 -14.17 -8.43
N THR A 307 -16.54 -12.86 -8.38
CA THR A 307 -16.69 -12.08 -7.15
C THR A 307 -18.16 -11.86 -6.84
N LEU A 308 -18.97 -11.43 -7.81
CA LEU A 308 -20.42 -11.23 -7.62
C LEU A 308 -21.15 -12.48 -7.13
N GLN A 309 -20.81 -13.66 -7.65
CA GLN A 309 -21.40 -14.92 -7.21
C GLN A 309 -21.04 -15.30 -5.77
N LYS A 310 -19.93 -14.78 -5.22
CA LYS A 310 -19.45 -15.09 -3.86
C LYS A 310 -19.87 -14.06 -2.82
N LEU A 311 -20.59 -13.01 -3.21
CA LEU A 311 -21.05 -12.00 -2.28
C LEU A 311 -22.24 -12.54 -1.47
N PRO A 312 -22.22 -12.40 -0.13
CA PRO A 312 -23.35 -12.79 0.70
C PRO A 312 -24.42 -11.72 0.81
N CYS A 313 -24.09 -10.44 0.58
CA CYS A 313 -25.03 -9.34 0.71
C CYS A 313 -24.90 -8.34 -0.44
N VAL A 314 -26.01 -8.10 -1.14
CA VAL A 314 -26.11 -7.09 -2.21
C VAL A 314 -27.30 -6.19 -1.94
N ILE A 315 -27.10 -4.89 -2.13
CA ILE A 315 -28.10 -3.84 -1.98
C ILE A 315 -28.22 -3.10 -3.30
N LEU A 316 -29.36 -3.21 -3.96
CA LEU A 316 -29.68 -2.49 -5.19
C LEU A 316 -30.52 -1.26 -4.82
N ARG A 317 -29.93 -0.07 -4.94
CA ARG A 317 -30.61 1.21 -4.73
C ARG A 317 -30.97 1.80 -6.08
N ILE A 318 -32.21 1.59 -6.48
CA ILE A 318 -32.76 1.98 -7.77
C ILE A 318 -33.45 3.33 -7.57
N ASP A 319 -32.85 4.38 -8.12
CA ASP A 319 -33.42 5.73 -8.10
C ASP A 319 -33.95 6.07 -9.49
N LEU A 320 -35.27 6.24 -9.58
CA LEU A 320 -36.02 6.62 -10.76
C LEU A 320 -36.68 7.99 -10.60
N THR A 321 -36.27 8.81 -9.62
CA THR A 321 -36.89 10.14 -9.40
C THR A 321 -36.68 11.10 -10.57
N ILE A 322 -35.54 11.00 -11.26
CA ILE A 322 -35.26 11.71 -12.51
C ILE A 322 -35.46 10.71 -13.65
N THR A 323 -36.72 10.47 -14.02
CA THR A 323 -37.10 9.53 -15.07
C THR A 323 -36.68 10.02 -16.45
N ASN A 324 -35.57 9.49 -16.94
CA ASN A 324 -35.25 9.47 -18.36
C ASN A 324 -35.38 8.01 -18.81
N ALA A 325 -35.98 7.73 -19.98
CA ALA A 325 -36.16 6.37 -20.49
C ALA A 325 -34.87 5.53 -20.45
N THR A 326 -33.73 6.18 -20.69
CA THR A 326 -32.40 5.56 -20.65
C THR A 326 -32.00 5.03 -19.27
N THR A 327 -32.45 5.65 -18.17
CA THR A 327 -32.15 5.17 -16.80
C THR A 327 -32.81 3.82 -16.53
N ILE A 328 -34.05 3.64 -17.00
CA ILE A 328 -34.82 2.40 -16.86
C ILE A 328 -34.13 1.29 -17.65
N ASP A 329 -33.76 1.55 -18.91
CA ASP A 329 -33.06 0.57 -19.77
C ASP A 329 -31.76 0.06 -19.14
N HIS A 330 -30.98 0.95 -18.52
CA HIS A 330 -29.73 0.55 -17.86
C HIS A 330 -29.96 -0.33 -16.64
N TRP A 331 -30.99 -0.02 -15.82
CA TRP A 331 -31.34 -0.85 -14.67
C TRP A 331 -31.91 -2.19 -15.10
N GLN A 332 -32.73 -2.23 -16.14
CA GLN A 332 -33.24 -3.48 -16.72
C GLN A 332 -32.08 -4.34 -17.22
N SER A 333 -31.16 -3.77 -17.99
CA SER A 333 -29.99 -4.51 -18.47
C SER A 333 -29.11 -5.03 -17.33
N LEU A 334 -28.95 -4.27 -16.24
CA LEU A 334 -28.23 -4.73 -15.07
C LEU A 334 -28.97 -5.88 -14.36
N ALA A 335 -30.30 -5.78 -14.23
CA ALA A 335 -31.13 -6.81 -13.63
C ALA A 335 -31.09 -8.13 -14.42
N ASP A 336 -31.16 -8.06 -15.75
CA ASP A 336 -30.99 -9.21 -16.64
C ASP A 336 -29.64 -9.90 -16.41
N THR A 337 -28.56 -9.13 -16.43
CA THR A 337 -27.20 -9.68 -16.23
C THR A 337 -27.04 -10.30 -14.83
N LEU A 338 -27.51 -9.62 -13.77
CA LEU A 338 -27.37 -10.09 -12.39
C LEU A 338 -28.23 -11.33 -12.13
N SER A 339 -29.49 -11.32 -12.56
CA SER A 339 -30.40 -12.45 -12.40
C SER A 339 -29.91 -13.69 -13.15
N ALA A 340 -29.45 -13.55 -14.40
CA ALA A 340 -28.88 -14.65 -15.16
C ALA A 340 -27.63 -15.24 -14.49
N LEU A 341 -26.76 -14.38 -13.94
CA LEU A 341 -25.56 -14.82 -13.23
C LEU A 341 -25.91 -15.57 -11.93
N TRP A 342 -26.84 -15.03 -11.14
CA TRP A 342 -27.21 -15.61 -9.86
C TRP A 342 -28.06 -16.87 -10.02
N ALA A 343 -28.96 -16.94 -11.00
CA ALA A 343 -29.74 -18.14 -11.29
C ALA A 343 -28.86 -19.38 -11.55
N GLN A 344 -27.63 -19.20 -12.05
CA GLN A 344 -26.67 -20.29 -12.22
C GLN A 344 -26.02 -20.70 -10.89
N LYS A 345 -25.52 -19.72 -10.12
CA LYS A 345 -24.81 -19.95 -8.86
C LYS A 345 -24.68 -18.64 -8.08
N HIS A 346 -24.96 -18.67 -6.78
CA HIS A 346 -24.65 -17.57 -5.88
C HIS A 346 -24.35 -18.05 -4.45
N SER A 347 -23.84 -17.14 -3.63
CA SER A 347 -23.71 -17.27 -2.18
C SER A 347 -24.48 -16.17 -1.45
N LEU A 348 -25.41 -15.50 -2.14
CA LEU A 348 -26.28 -14.48 -1.56
C LEU A 348 -27.08 -15.07 -0.40
N VAL A 349 -26.94 -14.45 0.75
CA VAL A 349 -27.76 -14.64 1.96
C VAL A 349 -28.80 -13.53 2.01
N ASN A 350 -28.38 -12.29 1.75
CA ASN A 350 -29.22 -11.10 1.83
C ASN A 350 -29.26 -10.36 0.49
N LEU A 351 -30.46 -10.12 -0.03
CA LEU A 351 -30.69 -9.27 -1.19
C LEU A 351 -31.70 -8.18 -0.84
N HIS A 352 -31.24 -6.93 -0.91
CA HIS A 352 -32.06 -5.78 -0.56
C HIS A 352 -32.33 -4.92 -1.79
N PHE A 353 -33.60 -4.63 -2.06
CA PHE A 353 -34.02 -3.68 -3.07
C PHE A 353 -34.55 -2.43 -2.40
N HIS A 354 -34.04 -1.26 -2.80
CA HIS A 354 -34.56 0.03 -2.39
C HIS A 354 -34.93 0.82 -3.64
N LEU A 355 -36.23 1.00 -3.88
CA LEU A 355 -36.75 1.75 -5.02
C LEU A 355 -37.20 3.14 -4.58
N GLN A 356 -36.67 4.17 -5.20
CA GLN A 356 -37.19 5.54 -5.12
C GLN A 356 -37.79 5.91 -6.46
N ASP A 357 -39.09 6.18 -6.48
CA ASP A 357 -39.84 6.50 -7.69
C ASP A 357 -40.71 7.74 -7.45
N GLY A 358 -40.47 8.79 -8.24
CA GLY A 358 -41.20 10.05 -8.16
C GLY A 358 -42.58 9.99 -8.82
N LEU A 359 -42.85 8.99 -9.66
CA LEU A 359 -44.08 8.90 -10.45
C LEU A 359 -45.17 8.04 -9.80
N ALA A 360 -44.84 7.21 -8.81
CA ALA A 360 -45.76 6.28 -8.14
C ALA A 360 -47.09 6.96 -7.73
N ALA A 361 -47.02 8.07 -7.00
CA ALA A 361 -48.21 8.80 -6.55
C ALA A 361 -49.04 9.34 -7.72
N SER A 362 -48.39 9.84 -8.77
CA SER A 362 -49.06 10.40 -9.95
C SER A 362 -49.77 9.33 -10.80
N ILE A 363 -49.16 8.14 -10.94
CA ILE A 363 -49.73 7.02 -11.69
C ILE A 363 -50.99 6.51 -10.97
N MET A 364 -50.90 6.33 -9.65
CA MET A 364 -52.04 5.88 -8.85
C MET A 364 -53.19 6.90 -8.84
N GLN A 365 -52.90 8.20 -8.80
CA GLN A 365 -53.93 9.25 -8.90
C GLN A 365 -54.66 9.28 -10.25
N ARG A 366 -53.98 8.89 -11.33
CA ARG A 366 -54.56 8.81 -12.69
C ARG A 366 -55.31 7.49 -12.94
N GLY A 367 -55.48 6.64 -11.93
CA GLY A 367 -56.12 5.33 -12.05
C GLY A 367 -55.28 4.30 -12.81
N GLY A 368 -53.97 4.52 -12.96
CA GLY A 368 -53.05 3.59 -13.61
C GLY A 368 -52.68 2.41 -12.70
N SER A 369 -52.18 1.32 -13.30
CA SER A 369 -51.64 0.19 -12.53
C SER A 369 -50.23 0.48 -12.04
N TYR A 370 -49.94 0.16 -10.78
CA TYR A 370 -48.60 0.27 -10.21
C TYR A 370 -48.16 -1.09 -9.61
N PRO A 371 -46.90 -1.53 -9.82
CA PRO A 371 -45.85 -0.88 -10.61
C PRO A 371 -46.19 -0.84 -12.10
N ASP A 372 -45.66 0.17 -12.81
CA ASP A 372 -45.82 0.29 -14.26
C ASP A 372 -45.00 -0.76 -15.03
N LEU A 373 -45.16 -0.81 -16.35
CA LEU A 373 -44.46 -1.79 -17.19
C LEU A 373 -42.93 -1.69 -17.07
N CYS A 374 -42.42 -0.47 -16.96
CA CYS A 374 -40.99 -0.18 -16.86
C CYS A 374 -40.39 -0.75 -15.57
N ILE A 375 -41.01 -0.48 -14.43
CA ILE A 375 -40.56 -1.01 -13.14
C ILE A 375 -40.69 -2.53 -13.14
N ARG A 376 -41.79 -3.07 -13.67
CA ARG A 376 -41.96 -4.53 -13.81
C ARG A 376 -40.82 -5.17 -14.59
N GLN A 377 -40.39 -4.57 -15.70
CA GLN A 377 -39.28 -5.08 -16.51
C GLN A 377 -37.94 -5.13 -15.75
N ILE A 378 -37.70 -4.23 -14.79
CA ILE A 378 -36.49 -4.26 -13.96
C ILE A 378 -36.51 -5.46 -13.00
N PHE A 379 -37.68 -5.82 -12.46
CA PHE A 379 -37.78 -6.85 -11.42
C PHE A 379 -38.13 -8.25 -11.92
N GLU A 380 -38.80 -8.38 -13.08
CA GLU A 380 -39.18 -9.66 -13.69
C GLU A 380 -38.00 -10.65 -13.80
N PRO A 381 -36.78 -10.26 -14.19
CA PRO A 381 -35.65 -11.19 -14.32
C PRO A 381 -35.31 -11.90 -13.00
N PHE A 382 -35.46 -11.22 -11.86
CA PHE A 382 -35.17 -11.77 -10.53
C PHE A 382 -36.15 -12.87 -10.10
N LYS A 383 -37.30 -13.01 -10.77
CA LYS A 383 -38.24 -14.12 -10.56
C LYS A 383 -37.61 -15.50 -10.76
N THR A 384 -36.48 -15.59 -11.47
CA THR A 384 -35.76 -16.85 -11.73
C THR A 384 -34.72 -17.21 -10.67
N VAL A 385 -34.31 -16.25 -9.82
CA VAL A 385 -33.32 -16.46 -8.78
C VAL A 385 -33.97 -17.18 -7.59
N ARG A 386 -33.30 -18.16 -6.98
CA ARG A 386 -33.84 -19.06 -5.94
C ARG A 386 -32.81 -19.29 -4.85
N GLY A 387 -33.23 -19.60 -3.63
CA GLY A 387 -32.35 -20.01 -2.53
C GLY A 387 -31.62 -18.86 -1.84
N ILE A 388 -32.22 -17.67 -1.76
CA ILE A 388 -31.73 -16.55 -0.96
C ILE A 388 -32.39 -16.60 0.43
N ASP A 389 -31.62 -16.50 1.51
CA ASP A 389 -32.16 -16.64 2.88
C ASP A 389 -33.10 -15.48 3.26
N GLN A 390 -32.76 -14.25 2.86
CA GLN A 390 -33.54 -13.06 3.16
C GLN A 390 -33.59 -12.09 1.98
N VAL A 391 -34.81 -11.80 1.51
CA VAL A 391 -35.06 -10.75 0.54
C VAL A 391 -35.93 -9.66 1.14
N THR A 392 -35.50 -8.40 1.00
CA THR A 392 -36.29 -7.25 1.47
C THR A 392 -36.50 -6.23 0.37
N PHE A 393 -37.70 -5.69 0.32
CA PHE A 393 -38.05 -4.55 -0.52
C PHE A 393 -38.32 -3.34 0.36
N GLN A 394 -37.79 -2.19 -0.04
CA GLN A 394 -38.02 -0.89 0.58
C GLN A 394 -38.38 0.12 -0.52
N GLY A 395 -39.27 1.06 -0.19
CA GLY A 395 -39.71 2.10 -1.13
C GLY A 395 -41.17 1.97 -1.54
N ALA A 396 -41.52 2.55 -2.68
CA ALA A 396 -42.92 2.73 -3.11
C ALA A 396 -43.60 1.47 -3.70
N LEU A 397 -42.99 0.29 -3.62
CA LEU A 397 -43.52 -0.94 -4.24
C LEU A 397 -44.65 -1.56 -3.40
N PRO A 398 -45.79 -1.94 -4.03
CA PRO A 398 -46.91 -2.53 -3.32
C PRO A 398 -46.63 -4.00 -2.96
N GLU A 399 -47.20 -4.45 -1.84
CA GLU A 399 -47.03 -5.81 -1.33
C GLU A 399 -47.53 -6.88 -2.30
N CYS A 400 -48.58 -6.57 -3.07
CA CYS A 400 -49.10 -7.42 -4.15
C CYS A 400 -48.02 -7.82 -5.18
N PHE A 401 -47.01 -6.97 -5.37
CA PHE A 401 -45.91 -7.18 -6.31
C PHE A 401 -44.67 -7.77 -5.62
N THR A 402 -44.32 -7.29 -4.42
CA THR A 402 -43.08 -7.68 -3.74
C THR A 402 -43.18 -9.05 -3.06
N SER A 403 -44.34 -9.45 -2.55
CA SER A 403 -44.53 -10.73 -1.86
C SER A 403 -44.31 -11.93 -2.80
N PRO A 404 -44.86 -11.98 -4.04
CA PRO A 404 -44.54 -13.04 -4.99
C PRO A 404 -43.06 -13.11 -5.36
N LEU A 405 -42.40 -11.96 -5.57
CA LEU A 405 -40.96 -11.90 -5.85
C LEU A 405 -40.13 -12.44 -4.70
N LYS A 406 -40.44 -12.00 -3.48
CA LYS A 406 -39.80 -12.45 -2.26
C LYS A 406 -39.93 -13.96 -2.09
N TYR A 407 -41.16 -14.48 -2.19
CA TYR A 407 -41.42 -15.91 -2.13
C TYR A 407 -40.60 -16.67 -3.18
N ASN A 408 -40.62 -16.23 -4.43
CA ASN A 408 -39.87 -16.88 -5.50
C ASN A 408 -38.37 -16.89 -5.20
N MET A 409 -37.78 -15.80 -4.70
CA MET A 409 -36.34 -15.75 -4.41
C MET A 409 -35.92 -16.51 -3.16
N GLU A 410 -36.77 -16.56 -2.14
CA GLU A 410 -36.52 -17.30 -0.90
C GLU A 410 -36.86 -18.79 -1.03
N ALA A 411 -37.59 -19.18 -2.07
CA ALA A 411 -37.93 -20.57 -2.31
C ALA A 411 -36.68 -21.40 -2.63
N SER A 412 -36.70 -22.67 -2.19
CA SER A 412 -35.60 -23.61 -2.42
C SER A 412 -35.34 -23.80 -3.93
N LEU A 413 -34.11 -24.18 -4.29
CA LEU A 413 -33.71 -24.44 -5.67
C LEU A 413 -34.57 -25.51 -6.38
N PHE A 414 -35.34 -26.33 -5.63
CA PHE A 414 -36.13 -27.45 -6.12
C PHE A 414 -37.66 -27.24 -6.04
N SER A 415 -38.13 -26.08 -5.58
CA SER A 415 -39.58 -25.81 -5.51
C SER A 415 -40.16 -25.48 -6.89
N GLY A 416 -41.43 -25.89 -7.12
CA GLY A 416 -42.14 -25.81 -8.41
C GLY A 416 -42.40 -24.40 -8.98
N VAL A 417 -43.34 -24.33 -9.93
CA VAL A 417 -43.61 -23.19 -10.84
C VAL A 417 -43.63 -21.84 -10.12
N ALA A 418 -42.88 -20.87 -10.66
CA ALA A 418 -42.75 -19.53 -10.11
C ALA A 418 -44.09 -18.78 -10.06
N ILE A 419 -44.40 -18.12 -8.93
CA ILE A 419 -45.63 -17.33 -8.77
C ILE A 419 -45.57 -16.10 -9.69
N PRO A 420 -46.59 -15.83 -10.53
CA PRO A 420 -46.62 -14.66 -11.40
C PRO A 420 -46.69 -13.35 -10.61
N LEU A 421 -46.12 -12.28 -11.18
CA LEU A 421 -46.14 -10.96 -10.56
C LEU A 421 -47.51 -10.28 -10.77
N GLN A 422 -48.03 -9.66 -9.72
CA GLN A 422 -49.30 -8.94 -9.77
C GLN A 422 -49.08 -7.43 -9.74
N ALA A 423 -49.98 -6.68 -10.38
CA ALA A 423 -50.03 -5.23 -10.27
C ALA A 423 -51.30 -4.81 -9.50
N CYS A 424 -51.21 -3.68 -8.81
CA CYS A 424 -52.33 -3.12 -8.08
C CYS A 424 -53.00 -2.04 -8.95
N LEU A 425 -54.32 -2.12 -9.15
CA LEU A 425 -55.12 -1.19 -9.95
C LEU A 425 -56.29 -0.70 -9.08
N ASN A 426 -56.32 0.58 -8.69
CA ASN A 426 -57.33 1.15 -7.79
C ASN A 426 -57.59 0.35 -6.48
N GLY A 427 -56.56 -0.29 -5.92
CA GLY A 427 -56.70 -1.13 -4.71
C GLY A 427 -57.25 -2.55 -4.95
N LEU A 428 -57.52 -2.93 -6.20
CA LEU A 428 -57.90 -4.29 -6.60
C LEU A 428 -56.68 -5.04 -7.16
N HIS A 429 -56.51 -6.29 -6.72
CA HIS A 429 -55.46 -7.20 -7.19
C HIS A 429 -55.79 -7.69 -8.59
N ILE A 430 -54.90 -7.45 -9.56
CA ILE A 430 -55.03 -8.03 -10.90
C ILE A 430 -53.89 -9.01 -11.15
N THR A 431 -54.27 -10.28 -11.32
CA THR A 431 -53.36 -11.32 -11.83
C THR A 431 -53.43 -11.25 -13.35
N LEU A 432 -52.38 -10.76 -13.99
CA LEU A 432 -52.29 -10.76 -15.45
C LEU A 432 -51.39 -11.93 -15.87
N GLN A 433 -51.95 -12.82 -16.67
CA GLN A 433 -51.29 -14.02 -17.20
C GLN A 433 -50.13 -13.67 -18.14
#